data_AF-A0AAU5V7B5-F1
#
_entry.id   AF-A0AAU5V7B5-F1
#
_cell.length_a   1.000
_cell.length_b   1.000
_cell.length_c   1.000
_cell.angle_alpha   90.00
_cell.angle_beta   90.00
_cell.angle_gamma   90.00
#
_symmetry.space_group_name_H-M   'P 1'
#
loop_
_entity.id
_entity.type
_entity.pdbx_description
1 polymer ?
#
loop_
_entity_poly.entity_id
_entity_poly.type
_entity_poly.pdbx_seq_one_letter_code
_entity_poly.pdbx_strand_id
1 'polypeptide(L)'
;MTKDEALDRLRQLARAQAFGRHVGSDRLIQAGLDALLADVDAPSLALLAGLGRREEHEARELFDHVVDELGLGFEVPADPTAARWALAHWLAAQIVDGSLDPATGADLIWVEAASELGYPNRL
;
A
#
# COMPACT_ATOMS: atom_id res chain seq x y z
N MET A 1 8.10 1.60 -16.85
CA MET A 1 7.93 0.90 -15.57
C MET A 1 8.37 -0.54 -15.76
N THR A 2 9.17 -1.06 -14.84
CA THR A 2 9.68 -2.45 -14.85
C THR A 2 8.77 -3.37 -14.03
N LYS A 3 8.97 -4.68 -14.14
CA LYS A 3 8.28 -5.68 -13.33
C LYS A 3 8.49 -5.45 -11.83
N ASP A 4 9.71 -5.13 -11.42
CA ASP A 4 10.04 -4.89 -10.02
C ASP A 4 9.37 -3.62 -9.49
N GLU A 5 9.36 -2.54 -10.28
CA GLU A 5 8.66 -1.30 -9.94
C GLU A 5 7.14 -1.52 -9.80
N ALA A 6 6.55 -2.35 -10.66
CA ALA A 6 5.14 -2.68 -10.57
C ALA A 6 4.81 -3.54 -9.33
N LEU A 7 5.65 -4.53 -9.02
CA LEU A 7 5.51 -5.34 -7.79
C LEU A 7 5.65 -4.48 -6.54
N ASP A 8 6.62 -3.58 -6.50
CA ASP A 8 6.78 -2.65 -5.39
C ASP A 8 5.59 -1.71 -5.27
N ARG A 9 5.03 -1.25 -6.40
CA ARG A 9 3.80 -0.45 -6.37
C ARG A 9 2.63 -1.22 -5.76
N LEU A 10 2.42 -2.48 -6.15
CA LEU A 10 1.37 -3.33 -5.58
C LEU A 10 1.59 -3.56 -4.07
N ARG A 11 2.84 -3.82 -3.64
CA ARG A 11 3.20 -3.95 -2.21
C ARG A 11 2.87 -2.69 -1.41
N GLN A 12 3.20 -1.51 -1.95
CA GLN A 12 2.93 -0.24 -1.29
C GLN A 12 1.43 0.00 -1.11
N LEU A 13 0.63 -0.35 -2.12
CA LEU A 13 -0.82 -0.26 -2.02
C LEU A 13 -1.39 -1.27 -1.02
N ALA A 14 -0.95 -2.54 -1.05
CA ALA A 14 -1.34 -3.56 -0.08
C ALA A 14 -1.05 -3.13 1.36
N ARG A 15 0.15 -2.59 1.60
CA ARG A 15 0.55 -2.10 2.92
C ARG A 15 -0.27 -0.89 3.37
N ALA A 16 -0.62 0.03 2.47
CA ALA A 16 -1.53 1.12 2.77
C ALA A 16 -2.90 0.60 3.22
N GLN A 17 -3.45 -0.40 2.53
CA GLN A 17 -4.72 -1.02 2.91
C GLN A 17 -4.64 -1.73 4.26
N ALA A 18 -3.54 -2.46 4.54
CA ALA A 18 -3.32 -3.15 5.79
C ALA A 18 -3.31 -2.19 7.00
N PHE A 19 -2.74 -0.98 6.83
CA PHE A 19 -2.83 0.10 7.82
C PHE A 19 -4.19 0.82 7.86
N GLY A 20 -5.20 0.32 7.15
CA GLY A 20 -6.55 0.90 7.11
C GLY A 20 -6.64 2.19 6.28
N ARG A 21 -5.63 2.53 5.47
CA ARG A 21 -5.67 3.73 4.64
C ARG A 21 -6.57 3.50 3.43
N HIS A 22 -7.38 4.51 3.11
CA HIS A 22 -8.22 4.45 1.92
C HIS A 22 -7.37 4.55 0.65
N VAL A 23 -7.61 3.62 -0.28
CA VAL A 23 -7.00 3.59 -1.62
C VAL A 23 -8.16 3.54 -2.62
N GLY A 24 -8.24 4.55 -3.47
CA GLY A 24 -9.29 4.63 -4.49
C GLY A 24 -9.20 3.49 -5.50
N SER A 25 -10.35 3.00 -5.96
CA SER A 25 -10.45 1.91 -6.93
C SER A 25 -9.70 2.22 -8.22
N ASP A 26 -9.70 3.47 -8.67
CA ASP A 26 -8.94 3.96 -9.81
C ASP A 26 -7.45 3.65 -9.69
N ARG A 27 -6.87 3.86 -8.50
CA ARG A 27 -5.45 3.56 -8.24
C ARG A 27 -5.16 2.07 -8.23
N LEU A 28 -6.08 1.24 -7.74
CA LEU A 28 -5.94 -0.22 -7.73
C LEU A 28 -5.98 -0.76 -9.17
N ILE A 29 -6.95 -0.31 -9.97
CA ILE A 29 -7.09 -0.69 -11.37
C ILE A 29 -5.87 -0.26 -12.18
N GLN A 30 -5.40 0.99 -12.01
CA GLN A 30 -4.21 1.46 -12.70
C GLN A 30 -2.97 0.65 -12.30
N ALA A 31 -2.76 0.35 -11.01
CA ALA A 31 -1.65 -0.50 -10.59
C ALA A 31 -1.73 -1.94 -11.14
N GLY A 32 -2.95 -2.47 -11.29
CA GLY A 32 -3.20 -3.74 -11.94
C GLY A 32 -2.82 -3.73 -13.43
N LEU A 33 -3.24 -2.71 -14.16
CA LEU A 33 -2.90 -2.52 -15.58
C LEU A 33 -1.39 -2.36 -15.77
N ASP A 34 -0.79 -1.52 -14.94
CA ASP A 34 0.65 -1.30 -14.87
C ASP A 34 1.41 -2.63 -14.72
N ALA A 35 1.04 -3.44 -13.72
CA ALA A 35 1.66 -4.73 -13.49
C ALA A 35 1.42 -5.74 -14.62
N LEU A 36 0.24 -5.74 -15.23
CA LEU A 36 -0.07 -6.58 -16.38
C LEU A 36 0.82 -6.23 -17.59
N LEU A 37 1.01 -4.94 -17.86
CA LEU A 37 1.89 -4.45 -18.93
C LEU A 37 3.38 -4.72 -18.66
N ALA A 38 3.74 -4.98 -17.40
CA ALA A 38 5.10 -5.30 -16.97
C ALA A 38 5.35 -6.83 -16.86
N ASP A 39 4.47 -7.66 -17.45
CA ASP A 39 4.55 -9.13 -17.43
C ASP A 39 4.56 -9.73 -16.00
N VAL A 40 3.82 -9.12 -15.06
CA VAL A 40 3.49 -9.76 -13.77
C VAL A 40 2.42 -10.83 -14.02
N ASP A 41 2.64 -12.02 -13.47
CA ASP A 41 1.75 -13.17 -13.67
C ASP A 41 0.95 -13.45 -12.41
N ALA A 42 -0.36 -13.21 -12.47
CA ALA A 42 -1.33 -13.48 -11.42
C ALA A 42 -2.73 -13.64 -12.06
N PRO A 43 -3.47 -14.74 -11.78
CA PRO A 43 -4.77 -14.99 -12.36
C PRO A 43 -5.77 -13.84 -12.24
N SER A 44 -5.82 -13.17 -11.09
CA SER A 44 -6.77 -12.09 -10.82
C SER A 44 -6.34 -10.74 -11.40
N LEU A 45 -5.10 -10.62 -11.87
CA LEU A 45 -4.53 -9.34 -12.33
C LEU A 45 -5.19 -8.82 -13.61
N ALA A 46 -5.45 -9.71 -14.57
CA ALA A 46 -6.12 -9.35 -15.81
C ALA A 46 -7.57 -8.89 -15.56
N LEU A 47 -8.24 -9.47 -14.56
CA LEU A 47 -9.59 -9.07 -14.15
C LEU A 47 -9.56 -7.67 -13.53
N LEU A 48 -8.65 -7.43 -12.58
CA LEU A 48 -8.45 -6.11 -11.95
C LEU A 48 -8.16 -5.01 -12.99
N ALA A 49 -7.22 -5.27 -13.91
CA ALA A 49 -6.83 -4.34 -14.96
C ALA A 49 -7.96 -4.05 -15.96
N GLY A 50 -8.89 -5.00 -16.12
CA GLY A 50 -10.00 -4.93 -17.06
C GLY A 50 -11.25 -4.23 -16.53
N LEU A 51 -11.31 -3.87 -15.24
CA LEU A 51 -12.51 -3.31 -14.64
C LEU A 51 -12.93 -1.98 -15.30
N GLY A 52 -14.20 -1.92 -15.71
CA GLY A 52 -14.81 -0.69 -16.18
C GLY A 52 -15.36 0.18 -15.04
N ARG A 53 -15.79 1.41 -15.37
CA ARG A 53 -16.35 2.37 -14.39
C ARG A 53 -17.53 1.84 -13.57
N ARG A 54 -18.28 0.85 -14.07
CA ARG A 54 -19.44 0.26 -13.36
C ARG A 54 -19.03 -0.82 -12.36
N GLU A 55 -17.82 -1.35 -12.49
CA GLU A 55 -17.31 -2.49 -11.73
C GLU A 55 -16.21 -2.04 -10.75
N GLU A 56 -15.95 -0.73 -10.62
CA GLU A 56 -14.94 -0.17 -9.70
C GLU A 56 -15.15 -0.59 -8.24
N HIS A 57 -16.36 -1.00 -7.87
CA HIS A 57 -16.67 -1.53 -6.54
C HIS A 57 -16.02 -2.90 -6.28
N GLU A 58 -15.72 -3.69 -7.33
CA GLU A 58 -15.04 -4.99 -7.26
C GLU A 58 -13.51 -4.85 -7.17
N ALA A 59 -12.97 -3.66 -7.46
CA ALA A 59 -11.53 -3.43 -7.52
C ALA A 59 -10.81 -3.76 -6.21
N ARG A 60 -11.48 -3.62 -5.07
CA ARG A 60 -10.90 -3.97 -3.77
C ARG A 60 -10.68 -5.46 -3.65
N GLU A 61 -11.72 -6.25 -3.86
CA GLU A 61 -11.69 -7.71 -3.73
C GLU A 61 -10.71 -8.34 -4.74
N LEU A 62 -10.74 -7.89 -5.99
CA LEU A 62 -9.79 -8.37 -7.00
C LEU A 62 -8.34 -7.98 -6.69
N PHE A 63 -8.12 -6.81 -6.10
CA PHE A 63 -6.79 -6.42 -5.64
C PHE A 63 -6.30 -7.30 -4.48
N ASP A 64 -7.17 -7.64 -3.53
CA ASP A 64 -6.83 -8.53 -2.42
C ASP A 64 -6.43 -9.92 -2.96
N HIS A 65 -7.15 -10.45 -3.95
CA HIS A 65 -6.76 -11.69 -4.63
C HIS A 65 -5.38 -11.59 -5.31
N VAL A 66 -5.09 -10.50 -6.03
CA VAL A 66 -3.77 -10.28 -6.64
C VAL A 66 -2.66 -10.26 -5.58
N VAL A 67 -2.91 -9.59 -4.45
CA VAL A 67 -1.95 -9.49 -3.34
C VAL A 67 -1.68 -10.87 -2.73
N ASP A 68 -2.72 -11.68 -2.54
CA ASP A 68 -2.60 -13.05 -2.02
C ASP A 68 -1.87 -13.98 -3.00
N GLU A 69 -2.25 -13.95 -4.28
CA GLU A 69 -1.63 -14.75 -5.35
C GLU A 69 -0.13 -14.47 -5.50
N LEU A 70 0.26 -13.21 -5.36
CA LEU A 70 1.65 -12.76 -5.50
C LEU A 70 2.44 -12.77 -4.18
N GLY A 71 1.79 -13.13 -3.05
CA GLY A 71 2.42 -13.12 -1.72
C GLY A 71 2.92 -11.73 -1.29
N LEU A 72 2.18 -10.67 -1.65
CA LEU A 72 2.52 -9.27 -1.37
C LEU A 72 1.86 -8.73 -0.11
N GLY A 73 1.12 -9.57 0.60
CA GLY A 73 0.40 -9.21 1.82
C GLY A 73 1.34 -8.64 2.89
N PHE A 74 0.83 -7.67 3.64
CA PHE A 74 1.50 -7.13 4.82
C PHE A 74 0.61 -7.34 6.03
N GLU A 75 1.10 -8.12 6.99
CA GLU A 75 0.43 -8.28 8.28
C GLU A 75 0.87 -7.16 9.22
N VAL A 76 -0.10 -6.35 9.66
CA VAL A 76 0.16 -5.36 10.71
C VAL A 76 0.46 -6.12 12.01
N PRO A 77 1.55 -5.77 12.73
CA PRO A 77 1.84 -6.38 14.03
C PRO A 77 0.64 -6.32 14.98
N ALA A 78 0.36 -7.42 15.68
CA ALA A 78 -0.77 -7.48 16.62
C ALA A 78 -0.57 -6.60 17.87
N ASP A 79 0.69 -6.36 18.26
CA ASP A 79 1.01 -5.42 19.33
C ASP A 79 0.79 -3.97 18.84
N PRO A 80 -0.07 -3.17 19.51
CA PRO A 80 -0.38 -1.81 19.08
C PRO A 80 0.86 -0.91 18.98
N THR A 81 1.82 -1.08 19.89
CA THR A 81 3.06 -0.27 19.88
C THR A 81 3.91 -0.61 18.65
N ALA A 82 4.11 -1.90 18.39
CA ALA A 82 4.81 -2.38 17.20
C ALA A 82 4.11 -1.97 15.90
N ALA A 83 2.77 -1.98 15.86
CA ALA A 83 2.00 -1.51 14.71
C ALA A 83 2.26 -0.02 14.40
N ARG A 84 2.31 0.83 15.44
CA ARG A 84 2.59 2.27 15.28
C ARG A 84 4.02 2.53 14.82
N TRP A 85 5.00 1.79 15.33
CA TRP A 85 6.37 1.87 14.83
C TRP A 85 6.49 1.37 13.39
N ALA A 86 5.80 0.29 13.03
CA ALA A 86 5.78 -0.21 11.66
C ALA A 86 5.16 0.80 10.68
N LEU A 87 4.13 1.54 11.11
CA LEU A 87 3.54 2.66 10.35
C LEU A 87 4.53 3.81 10.21
N ALA A 88 5.16 4.25 11.31
CA ALA A 88 6.14 5.34 11.29
C ALA A 88 7.32 5.05 10.35
N HIS A 89 7.88 3.83 10.42
CA HIS A 89 8.96 3.42 9.54
C HIS A 89 8.54 3.36 8.07
N TRP A 90 7.31 2.91 7.80
CA TRP A 90 6.79 2.87 6.44
C TRP A 90 6.58 4.26 5.82
N LEU A 91 6.06 5.21 6.60
CA LEU A 91 5.95 6.60 6.19
C LEU A 91 7.33 7.24 5.99
N ALA A 92 8.28 6.98 6.90
CA ALA A 92 9.64 7.49 6.78
C ALA A 92 10.36 6.94 5.53
N ALA A 93 10.14 5.67 5.19
CA ALA A 93 10.68 5.08 3.95
C ALA A 93 10.16 5.81 2.70
N GLN A 94 8.86 6.14 2.66
CA GLN A 94 8.24 6.90 1.56
C GLN A 94 8.76 8.34 1.46
N ILE A 95 9.15 8.95 2.59
CA ILE A 95 9.82 10.27 2.57
C ILE A 95 11.19 10.14 1.93
N VAL A 96 11.96 9.10 2.31
CA VAL A 96 13.32 8.88 1.82
C VAL A 96 13.34 8.53 0.32
N ASP A 97 12.38 7.75 -0.16
CA ASP A 97 12.26 7.40 -1.58
C ASP A 97 11.57 8.48 -2.44
N GLY A 98 11.05 9.53 -1.79
CA GLY A 98 10.43 10.69 -2.44
C GLY A 98 8.98 10.48 -2.89
N SER A 99 8.36 9.34 -2.59
CA SER A 99 6.95 9.08 -2.89
C SER A 99 5.97 9.81 -1.95
N LEU A 100 6.48 10.32 -0.82
CA LEU A 100 5.75 11.14 0.13
C LEU A 100 6.50 12.45 0.41
N ASP A 101 5.81 13.57 0.27
CA ASP A 101 6.35 14.89 0.62
C ASP A 101 6.86 14.90 2.09
N PRO A 102 8.08 15.39 2.37
CA PRO A 102 8.64 15.34 3.72
C PRO A 102 7.80 16.06 4.78
N ALA A 103 7.17 17.20 4.44
CA ALA A 103 6.37 17.95 5.41
C ALA A 103 5.07 17.21 5.74
N THR A 104 4.41 16.69 4.71
CA THR A 104 3.21 15.85 4.85
C THR A 104 3.53 14.56 5.61
N GLY A 105 4.64 13.90 5.27
CA GLY A 105 5.04 12.66 5.92
C GLY A 105 5.40 12.84 7.39
N ALA A 106 6.08 13.95 7.74
CA ALA A 106 6.36 14.28 9.13
C ALA A 106 5.07 14.53 9.93
N ASP A 107 4.09 15.24 9.35
CA ASP A 107 2.77 15.45 9.97
C ASP A 107 2.01 14.13 10.20
N LEU A 108 2.00 13.24 9.21
CA LEU A 108 1.38 11.91 9.35
C LEU A 108 2.06 11.06 10.44
N ILE A 109 3.41 11.07 10.50
CA ILE A 109 4.14 10.37 11.57
C ILE A 109 3.78 10.95 12.94
N TRP A 110 3.66 12.28 13.03
CA TRP A 110 3.29 12.96 14.27
C TRP A 110 1.89 12.56 14.74
N VAL A 111 0.89 12.68 13.86
CA VAL A 111 -0.54 12.48 14.19
C VAL A 111 -0.88 11.00 14.36
N GLU A 112 -0.40 10.12 13.47
CA GLU A 112 -0.86 8.73 13.41
C GLU A 112 0.04 7.74 14.18
N ALA A 113 1.27 8.12 14.54
CA ALA A 113 2.20 7.26 15.26
C ALA A 113 2.72 7.89 16.56
N ALA A 114 3.34 9.07 16.50
CA ALA A 114 3.99 9.66 17.67
C ALA A 114 2.99 9.98 18.80
N SER A 115 1.81 10.51 18.47
CA SER A 115 0.74 10.76 19.44
C SER A 115 0.31 9.48 20.18
N GLU A 116 0.09 8.39 19.44
CA GLU A 116 -0.33 7.09 19.99
C GLU A 116 0.78 6.40 20.81
N LEU A 117 2.04 6.68 20.47
CA LEU A 117 3.21 6.22 21.21
C LEU A 117 3.56 7.10 22.42
N GLY A 118 2.82 8.20 22.66
CA GLY A 118 3.08 9.12 23.76
C GLY A 118 4.35 9.96 23.59
N TYR A 119 4.70 10.32 22.35
CA TYR A 119 5.89 11.11 22.00
C TYR A 119 7.20 10.51 22.54
N PRO A 120 7.62 9.34 22.00
CA PRO A 120 8.80 8.66 22.49
C PRO A 120 10.07 9.49 22.25
N ASN A 121 10.85 9.71 23.32
CA ASN A 121 12.11 10.44 23.28
C ASN A 121 13.32 9.55 22.90
N ARG A 122 13.09 8.26 22.67
CA ARG A 122 14.11 7.27 22.27
C ARG A 122 13.52 6.33 21.24
N LEU A 123 14.35 6.00 20.25
CA LEU A 123 14.13 4.97 19.24
C LEU A 123 14.59 3.62 19.78
#